data_AF-A0A348TVC9-F1
#
_entry.id   AF-A0A348TVC9-F1
#
_cell.length_a   1.000
_cell.length_b   1.000
_cell.length_c   1.000
_cell.angle_alpha   90.00
_cell.angle_beta   90.00
_cell.angle_gamma   90.00
#
_symmetry.space_group_name_H-M   'P 1'
#
loop_
_entity.id
_entity.type
_entity.pdbx_description
1 polymer ?
#
loop_
_entity_poly.entity_id
_entity_poly.type
_entity_poly.pdbx_seq_one_letter_code
_entity_poly.pdbx_strand_id
1 'polypeptide(L)'
;PIGAIRGEGTSNDYFPPEVPAMPSFALQKAVSTTIRDNNINYWTGTVYTTNRRVWEFDSKFKKYLKKVRAYAIDMETATLFTVGFHNKIPTGALLLVTDQPMIPDGVKTMEKDAVNSKLHDERHVQIGIDSLKQLMNNG
;
A
#
# COMPACT_ATOMS: atom_id res chain seq x y z
N PRO A 1 1.70 4.36 -1.62
CA PRO A 1 2.84 4.12 -0.71
C PRO A 1 4.12 4.71 -1.29
N ILE A 2 4.91 5.46 -0.52
CA ILE A 2 6.21 6.00 -0.99
C ILE A 2 7.38 5.06 -0.69
N GLY A 3 7.12 4.01 0.08
CA GLY A 3 8.04 2.95 0.47
C GLY A 3 7.30 1.94 1.36
N ALA A 4 7.91 0.79 1.60
CA ALA A 4 7.34 -0.25 2.44
C ALA A 4 8.36 -0.81 3.43
N ILE A 5 7.88 -1.11 4.63
CA ILE A 5 8.66 -1.71 5.71
C ILE A 5 8.53 -3.23 5.57
N ARG A 6 9.68 -3.89 5.44
CA ARG A 6 9.84 -5.32 5.18
C ARG A 6 9.63 -6.15 6.45
N GLY A 7 8.36 -6.36 6.83
CA GLY A 7 7.97 -7.18 7.98
C GLY A 7 7.54 -8.61 7.64
N GLU A 8 7.58 -9.00 6.36
CA GLU A 8 7.04 -10.26 5.85
C GLU A 8 8.10 -11.36 5.61
N GLY A 9 9.38 -11.00 5.54
CA GLY A 9 10.49 -11.95 5.49
C GLY A 9 10.89 -12.40 4.08
N THR A 10 9.97 -12.63 3.14
CA THR A 10 10.28 -13.09 1.77
C THR A 10 11.26 -12.16 1.06
N SER A 11 11.11 -10.85 1.24
CA SER A 11 12.00 -9.83 0.69
C SER A 11 13.46 -10.02 1.12
N ASN A 12 13.72 -10.65 2.27
CA ASN A 12 15.08 -10.95 2.76
C ASN A 12 15.80 -12.00 1.92
N ASP A 13 15.06 -12.83 1.19
CA ASP A 13 15.64 -13.82 0.27
C ASP A 13 16.17 -13.17 -1.01
N TYR A 14 15.79 -11.91 -1.30
CA TYR A 14 16.17 -11.18 -2.51
C TYR A 14 17.25 -10.12 -2.28
N PHE A 15 17.20 -9.43 -1.13
CA PHE A 15 18.17 -8.38 -0.81
C PHE A 15 18.44 -8.27 0.69
N PRO A 16 19.64 -7.79 1.10
CA PRO A 16 19.93 -7.38 2.47
C PRO A 16 18.91 -6.36 3.02
N PRO A 17 18.73 -6.27 4.36
CA PRO A 17 17.73 -5.39 4.97
C PRO A 17 18.00 -3.89 4.76
N GLU A 18 19.23 -3.50 4.42
CA GLU A 18 19.61 -2.13 4.09
C GLU A 18 19.00 -1.65 2.77
N VAL A 19 18.64 -2.57 1.86
CA VAL A 19 17.97 -2.24 0.59
C VAL A 19 16.47 -2.01 0.87
N PRO A 20 15.97 -0.78 0.73
CA PRO A 20 14.58 -0.48 1.05
C PRO A 20 13.62 -1.01 -0.02
N ALA A 21 12.43 -1.43 0.38
CA ALA A 21 11.36 -1.76 -0.54
C ALA A 21 10.68 -0.46 -1.03
N MET A 22 10.99 -0.06 -2.28
CA MET A 22 10.55 1.21 -2.87
C MET A 22 9.77 0.98 -4.17
N PRO A 23 8.75 1.81 -4.46
CA PRO A 23 8.10 1.78 -5.76
C PRO A 23 9.00 2.40 -6.85
N SER A 24 8.69 2.12 -8.11
CA SER A 24 9.19 2.89 -9.23
C SER A 24 8.69 4.34 -9.15
N PHE A 25 9.61 5.29 -9.25
CA PHE A 25 9.29 6.72 -9.25
C PHE A 25 8.32 7.10 -10.39
N ALA A 26 8.49 6.50 -11.57
CA ALA A 26 7.64 6.79 -12.72
C ALA A 26 6.17 6.39 -12.45
N LEU A 27 5.95 5.19 -11.90
CA LEU A 27 4.61 4.74 -11.52
C LEU A 27 4.04 5.55 -10.36
N GLN A 28 4.86 5.89 -9.37
CA GLN A 28 4.43 6.73 -8.26
C GLN A 28 3.97 8.11 -8.74
N LYS A 29 4.69 8.72 -9.68
CA LYS A 29 4.31 10.00 -10.30
C LYS A 29 3.00 9.86 -11.09
N ALA A 30 2.88 8.84 -11.95
CA ALA A 30 1.68 8.61 -12.76
C ALA A 30 0.43 8.43 -11.89
N VAL A 31 0.51 7.57 -10.86
CA VAL A 31 -0.58 7.38 -9.90
C VAL A 31 -0.92 8.68 -9.18
N SER A 32 0.08 9.43 -8.72
CA SER A 32 -0.12 10.70 -8.04
C SER A 32 -0.83 11.75 -8.92
N THR A 33 -0.46 11.85 -10.19
CA THR A 33 -1.08 12.81 -11.12
C THR A 33 -2.50 12.38 -11.46
N THR A 34 -2.72 11.11 -11.81
CA THR A 34 -4.05 10.59 -12.16
C THR A 34 -5.07 10.77 -11.03
N ILE A 35 -4.66 10.53 -9.77
CA ILE A 35 -5.52 10.76 -8.59
C ILE A 35 -5.92 12.24 -8.49
N ARG A 36 -4.96 13.15 -8.70
CA ARG A 36 -5.21 14.59 -8.66
C ARG A 36 -6.14 15.05 -9.79
N ASP A 37 -5.93 14.55 -11.00
CA ASP A 37 -6.77 14.90 -12.17
C ASP A 37 -8.22 14.47 -11.96
N ASN A 38 -8.43 13.41 -11.18
CA ASN A 38 -9.75 12.93 -10.75
C ASN A 38 -10.31 13.64 -9.50
N ASN A 39 -9.65 14.71 -9.04
CA ASN A 39 -10.01 15.48 -7.83
C ASN A 39 -10.19 14.60 -6.58
N ILE A 40 -9.32 13.60 -6.40
CA ILE A 40 -9.33 12.70 -5.25
C ILE A 40 -8.22 13.12 -4.27
N ASN A 41 -8.57 13.20 -2.99
CA ASN A 41 -7.58 13.35 -1.93
C ASN A 41 -6.92 12.00 -1.62
N TYR A 42 -5.61 12.02 -1.44
CA TYR A 42 -4.83 10.82 -1.13
C TYR A 42 -3.80 11.09 -0.05
N TRP A 43 -3.40 10.02 0.63
CA TRP A 43 -2.35 10.04 1.65
C TRP A 43 -1.06 9.45 1.10
N THR A 44 0.07 10.00 1.52
CA THR A 44 1.41 9.51 1.19
C THR A 44 2.14 9.13 2.47
N GLY A 45 2.82 7.99 2.45
CA GLY A 45 3.49 7.44 3.62
C GLY A 45 4.01 6.03 3.35
N THR A 46 4.58 5.42 4.39
CA THR A 46 5.11 4.06 4.36
C THR A 46 4.06 3.05 4.79
N VAL A 47 4.14 1.85 4.22
CA VAL A 47 3.27 0.72 4.57
C VAL A 47 4.08 -0.34 5.29
N TYR A 48 3.55 -0.92 6.37
CA TYR A 48 4.14 -2.09 7.00
C TYR A 48 3.55 -3.36 6.39
N THR A 49 4.38 -4.19 5.76
CA THR A 49 3.91 -5.45 5.17
C THR A 49 4.18 -6.61 6.13
N THR A 50 3.18 -7.43 6.43
CA THR A 50 3.24 -8.52 7.41
C THR A 50 2.56 -9.79 6.91
N ASN A 51 2.95 -10.95 7.44
CA ASN A 51 2.23 -12.21 7.23
C ASN A 51 1.25 -12.54 8.37
N ARG A 52 1.26 -11.75 9.45
CA ARG A 52 0.42 -11.97 10.63
C ARG A 52 -0.92 -11.26 10.45
N ARG A 53 -2.00 -12.02 10.22
CA ARG A 53 -3.38 -11.49 10.12
C ARG A 53 -3.98 -11.09 11.46
N VAL A 54 -3.78 -11.90 12.51
CA VAL A 54 -4.34 -11.64 13.83
C VAL A 54 -3.30 -10.92 14.68
N TRP A 55 -3.39 -9.59 14.74
CA TRP A 55 -2.41 -8.73 15.42
C TRP A 55 -3.07 -7.59 16.21
N GLU A 56 -4.36 -7.37 16.03
CA GLU A 56 -5.12 -6.25 16.55
C GLU A 56 -5.23 -6.27 18.09
N PHE A 57 -5.09 -7.44 18.71
CA PHE A 57 -5.02 -7.59 20.17
C PHE A 57 -3.63 -7.26 20.74
N ASP A 58 -2.58 -7.28 19.90
CA ASP A 58 -1.20 -7.20 20.35
C ASP A 58 -0.75 -5.76 20.54
N SER A 59 -0.85 -5.28 21.79
CA SER A 59 -0.45 -3.92 22.15
C SER A 59 1.04 -3.63 21.91
N LYS A 60 1.93 -4.63 21.97
CA LYS A 60 3.35 -4.45 21.70
C LYS A 60 3.57 -4.23 20.20
N PHE A 61 2.91 -5.03 19.37
CA PHE A 61 2.97 -4.86 17.91
C PHE A 61 2.37 -3.51 17.48
N LYS A 62 1.23 -3.10 18.05
CA LYS A 62 0.64 -1.76 17.82
C LYS A 62 1.60 -0.62 18.18
N LYS A 63 2.32 -0.72 19.30
CA LYS A 63 3.36 0.26 19.68
C LYS A 63 4.52 0.26 18.69
N TYR A 64 4.91 -0.91 18.20
CA TYR A 64 5.95 -1.04 17.18
C TYR A 64 5.56 -0.38 15.85
N LEU A 65 4.35 -0.64 15.33
CA LEU A 65 3.82 0.01 14.12
C LEU A 65 3.85 1.54 14.22
N LYS A 66 3.49 2.10 15.39
CA LYS A 66 3.60 3.53 15.66
C LYS A 66 5.06 4.01 15.68
N LYS A 67 5.96 3.25 16.31
CA LYS A 67 7.39 3.59 16.40
C LYS A 67 8.04 3.70 15.01
N VAL A 68 7.70 2.79 14.10
CA VAL A 68 8.21 2.79 12.72
C VAL A 68 7.45 3.76 11.80
N ARG A 69 6.47 4.51 12.33
CA ARG A 69 5.66 5.50 11.61
C ARG A 69 4.96 4.93 10.37
N ALA A 70 4.49 3.68 10.47
CA ALA A 70 3.70 3.07 9.41
C ALA A 70 2.35 3.79 9.27
N TYR A 71 2.02 4.22 8.05
CA TYR A 71 0.74 4.86 7.74
C TYR A 71 -0.38 3.84 7.50
N ALA A 72 -0.03 2.70 6.91
CA ALA A 72 -0.93 1.59 6.69
C ALA A 72 -0.21 0.27 6.92
N ILE A 73 -0.99 -0.81 6.99
CA ILE A 73 -0.52 -2.18 7.13
C ILE A 73 -1.18 -3.02 6.03
N ASP A 74 -0.39 -3.87 5.40
CA ASP A 74 -0.86 -4.78 4.34
C ASP A 74 -0.07 -6.10 4.37
N MET A 75 -0.24 -6.94 3.36
CA MET A 75 0.38 -8.26 3.30
C MET A 75 1.27 -8.50 2.06
N GLU A 76 1.36 -7.55 1.11
CA GLU A 76 2.05 -7.79 -0.16
C GLU A 76 3.01 -6.67 -0.61
N THR A 77 2.80 -5.40 -0.22
CA THR A 77 3.48 -4.25 -0.84
C THR A 77 5.00 -4.35 -0.78
N ALA A 78 5.59 -4.68 0.38
CA ALA A 78 7.05 -4.77 0.51
C ALA A 78 7.64 -5.89 -0.36
N THR A 79 6.96 -7.03 -0.45
CA THR A 79 7.37 -8.16 -1.30
C THR A 79 7.33 -7.75 -2.76
N LEU A 80 6.23 -7.14 -3.22
CA LEU A 80 6.08 -6.69 -4.60
C LEU A 80 7.13 -5.66 -5.00
N PHE A 81 7.41 -4.67 -4.14
CA PHE A 81 8.44 -3.66 -4.41
C PHE A 81 9.83 -4.28 -4.47
N THR A 82 10.17 -5.17 -3.54
CA THR A 82 11.49 -5.81 -3.47
C THR A 82 11.72 -6.74 -4.67
N VAL A 83 10.77 -7.63 -4.95
CA VAL A 83 10.87 -8.62 -6.02
C VAL A 83 10.75 -7.96 -7.40
N GLY A 84 9.91 -6.93 -7.54
CA GLY A 84 9.85 -6.11 -8.74
C GLY A 84 11.19 -5.43 -9.02
N PHE A 85 11.82 -4.85 -7.99
CA PHE A 85 13.15 -4.26 -8.11
C PHE A 85 14.22 -5.30 -8.50
N HIS A 86 14.21 -6.48 -7.87
CA HIS A 86 15.12 -7.59 -8.20
C HIS A 86 15.01 -7.99 -9.69
N ASN A 87 13.79 -8.12 -10.20
CA ASN A 87 13.51 -8.51 -11.57
C ASN A 87 13.57 -7.36 -12.58
N LYS A 88 13.93 -6.14 -12.14
CA LYS A 88 13.96 -4.93 -12.98
C LYS A 88 12.60 -4.60 -13.61
N ILE A 89 11.51 -4.94 -12.92
CA ILE A 89 10.13 -4.66 -13.32
C ILE A 89 9.65 -3.42 -12.56
N PRO A 90 9.39 -2.28 -13.24
CA PRO A 90 8.81 -1.11 -12.59
C PRO A 90 7.50 -1.48 -11.89
N THR A 91 7.47 -1.36 -10.56
CA THR A 91 6.33 -1.75 -9.74
C THR A 91 5.89 -0.58 -8.87
N GLY A 92 4.58 -0.41 -8.71
CA GLY A 92 3.96 0.62 -7.88
C GLY A 92 2.71 0.08 -7.20
N ALA A 93 2.17 0.81 -6.24
CA ALA A 93 0.96 0.41 -5.52
C ALA A 93 0.06 1.61 -5.23
N LEU A 94 -1.25 1.39 -5.38
CA LEU A 94 -2.31 2.25 -4.89
C LEU A 94 -3.18 1.40 -3.97
N LEU A 95 -3.21 1.73 -2.69
CA LEU A 95 -3.96 0.99 -1.68
C LEU A 95 -5.21 1.76 -1.29
N LEU A 96 -6.32 1.06 -1.13
CA LEU A 96 -7.56 1.59 -0.57
C LEU A 96 -7.57 1.32 0.93
N VAL A 97 -7.70 2.37 1.74
CA VAL A 97 -7.89 2.22 3.18
C VAL A 97 -9.31 1.75 3.43
N THR A 98 -9.47 0.56 3.97
CA THR A 98 -10.81 -0.01 4.18
C THR A 98 -11.26 0.08 5.64
N ASP A 99 -10.33 0.14 6.59
CA ASP A 99 -10.57 0.14 8.03
C ASP A 99 -9.45 0.81 8.84
N GLN A 100 -9.68 0.98 10.15
CA GLN A 100 -8.76 1.64 11.07
C GLN A 100 -8.56 0.79 12.34
N PRO A 101 -7.81 -0.34 12.27
CA PRO A 101 -7.63 -1.30 13.36
C PRO A 101 -6.91 -0.76 14.62
N MET A 102 -6.42 0.48 14.56
CA MET A 102 -5.79 1.18 15.68
C MET A 102 -6.79 1.91 16.59
N ILE A 103 -8.06 2.01 16.18
CA ILE A 103 -9.15 2.63 16.92
C ILE A 103 -10.18 1.55 17.26
N PRO A 104 -10.72 1.49 18.50
CA PRO A 104 -11.69 0.46 18.90
C PRO A 104 -12.91 0.35 17.97
N ASP A 105 -13.46 1.50 17.54
CA ASP A 105 -14.60 1.57 16.61
C ASP A 105 -14.22 1.42 15.14
N GLY A 106 -12.91 1.32 14.85
CA GLY A 106 -12.36 1.26 13.50
C GLY A 106 -12.21 -0.15 12.94
N VAL A 107 -12.57 -1.19 13.72
CA VAL A 107 -12.60 -2.59 13.27
C VAL A 107 -13.93 -2.85 12.55
N LYS A 108 -13.86 -3.36 11.33
CA LYS A 108 -15.00 -3.56 10.42
C LYS A 108 -16.06 -4.53 10.94
N THR A 109 -17.31 -4.22 10.59
CA THR A 109 -18.41 -5.19 10.49
C THR A 109 -18.63 -5.55 9.01
N MET A 110 -19.01 -6.80 8.71
CA MET A 110 -19.19 -7.30 7.33
C MET A 110 -20.13 -6.43 6.47
N GLU A 111 -21.11 -5.76 7.09
CA GLU A 111 -22.05 -4.88 6.41
C GLU A 111 -21.40 -3.59 5.88
N LYS A 112 -20.42 -3.02 6.59
CA LYS A 112 -19.70 -1.82 6.16
C LYS A 112 -18.78 -2.10 4.96
N ASP A 113 -18.31 -3.33 4.83
CA ASP A 113 -17.43 -3.76 3.74
C ASP A 113 -18.16 -3.80 2.41
N ALA A 114 -19.35 -4.38 2.37
CA ALA A 114 -20.15 -4.47 1.15
C ALA A 114 -20.49 -3.08 0.58
N VAL A 115 -20.73 -2.09 1.45
CA VAL A 115 -21.03 -0.71 1.04
C VAL A 115 -19.78 -0.02 0.49
N ASN A 116 -18.64 -0.13 1.18
CA ASN A 116 -17.38 0.47 0.73
C ASN A 116 -16.91 -0.13 -0.60
N SER A 117 -16.97 -1.45 -0.75
CA SER A 117 -16.59 -2.13 -1.99
C SER A 117 -17.41 -1.63 -3.18
N LYS A 118 -18.73 -1.55 -3.03
CA LYS A 118 -19.61 -1.07 -4.09
C LYS A 118 -19.36 0.41 -4.47
N LEU A 119 -18.86 1.21 -3.53
CA LEU A 119 -18.66 2.65 -3.74
C LEU A 119 -17.26 2.99 -4.31
N HIS A 120 -16.26 2.17 -4.02
CA HIS A 120 -14.86 2.53 -4.24
C HIS A 120 -14.07 1.57 -5.12
N ASP A 121 -14.47 0.31 -5.25
CA ASP A 121 -13.66 -0.70 -5.96
C ASP A 121 -13.55 -0.36 -7.46
N GLU A 122 -14.66 -0.07 -8.13
CA GLU A 122 -14.66 0.32 -9.54
C GLU A 122 -13.81 1.56 -9.79
N ARG A 123 -13.96 2.58 -8.93
CA ARG A 123 -13.17 3.82 -9.03
C ARG A 123 -11.69 3.57 -8.80
N HIS A 124 -11.34 2.72 -7.83
CA HIS A 124 -9.96 2.40 -7.51
C HIS A 124 -9.28 1.67 -8.67
N VAL A 125 -9.95 0.68 -9.26
CA VAL A 125 -9.47 -0.02 -10.45
C VAL A 125 -9.32 0.95 -11.63
N GLN A 126 -10.31 1.82 -11.85
CA GLN A 126 -10.28 2.80 -12.93
C GLN A 126 -9.09 3.76 -12.80
N ILE A 127 -8.82 4.28 -11.60
CA ILE A 127 -7.63 5.11 -11.33
C ILE A 127 -6.34 4.35 -11.65
N GLY A 128 -6.26 3.06 -11.29
CA GLY A 128 -5.12 2.21 -11.62
C GLY A 128 -4.90 2.10 -13.14
N ILE A 129 -5.97 1.85 -13.89
CA ILE A 129 -5.95 1.78 -15.36
C ILE A 129 -5.50 3.11 -15.96
N ASP A 130 -6.07 4.22 -15.51
CA ASP A 130 -5.77 5.54 -16.08
C ASP A 130 -4.34 5.98 -15.75
N SER A 131 -3.80 5.58 -14.60
CA SER A 131 -2.39 5.78 -14.25
C SER A 131 -1.45 5.05 -15.20
N LEU A 132 -1.80 3.84 -15.63
CA LEU A 132 -1.02 3.08 -16.61
C LEU A 132 -1.11 3.69 -18.01
N LYS A 133 -2.30 4.17 -18.41
CA LYS A 133 -2.46 4.91 -19.68
C LYS A 133 -1.63 6.19 -19.70
N GLN A 134 -1.60 6.94 -18.60
CA GLN A 134 -0.79 8.14 -18.47
C GLN A 134 0.70 7.83 -18.65
N LEU A 135 1.18 6.73 -18.04
CA LEU A 135 2.56 6.29 -18.18
C LEU A 135 2.89 5.84 -19.62
N MET A 136 1.96 5.14 -20.27
CA MET A 136 2.12 4.70 -21.67
C MET A 136 2.19 5.86 -22.66
N ASN A 137 1.46 6.95 -22.37
CA ASN A 137 1.40 8.14 -23.23
C ASN A 137 2.49 9.18 -22.90
N ASN A 138 3.50 8.83 -22.09
CA ASN A 138 4.60 9.70 -21.64
C ASN A 138 4.21 10.92 -20.78
N GLY A 139 3.02 10.90 -20.17
CA GLY A 139 2.52 12.00 -19.33
C GLY A 139 1.77 13.04 -20.14
#